data_AF-A0A452XYT4-F1
#
_entry.id   AF-A0A452XYT4-F1
#
_cell.length_a   1.000
_cell.length_b   1.000
_cell.length_c   1.000
_cell.angle_alpha   90.00
_cell.angle_beta   90.00
_cell.angle_gamma   90.00
#
_symmetry.space_group_name_H-M   'P 1'
#
loop_
_entity.id
_entity.type
_entity.pdbx_description
1 polymer ?
#
loop_
_entity_poly.entity_id
_entity_poly.type
_entity_poly.pdbx_seq_one_letter_code
_entity_poly.pdbx_strand_id
1 'polypeptide(L)'
;MKFDLEGLTVHFPYAAIYPEQHAYMGELKRALDARGHALLEMPTGTGKTAALISLITSYSLANPSRPLRLLYCTRTVHEMEKTLAELRLLFSHLPPAASRSLLALGLSSRKNPCRRLTASWVRDKAASDPESTPLCEFFESFDRAASAGDLASFMPPGVYTLADLRSLGRERRICPYFLARQMVKYANVVVYSYQYLLDPKVASIVSREMQKECVVVFDEAHNIDNVCIEALSVSVRKQTLEGAERNLRRISQEIDRKVQGHRCQ
;
A
#
# COMPACT_ATOMS: atom_id res chain seq x y z
N MET A 1 2.23 28.00 -2.21
CA MET A 1 2.77 29.06 -1.33
C MET A 1 3.71 28.47 -0.28
N LYS A 2 4.45 29.31 0.45
CA LYS A 2 5.21 28.92 1.65
C LYS A 2 4.79 29.81 2.81
N PHE A 3 4.65 29.25 4.01
CA PHE A 3 4.38 30.02 5.22
C PHE A 3 5.03 29.35 6.43
N ASP A 4 5.21 30.11 7.50
CA ASP A 4 5.72 29.59 8.77
C ASP A 4 4.56 29.17 9.67
N LEU A 5 4.65 27.97 10.24
CA LEU A 5 3.72 27.43 11.21
C LEU A 5 4.50 27.03 12.46
N GLU A 6 4.55 27.92 13.45
CA GLU A 6 5.26 27.71 14.72
C GLU A 6 6.73 27.24 14.52
N GLY A 7 7.47 27.90 13.62
CA GLY A 7 8.87 27.59 13.31
C GLY A 7 9.07 26.46 12.28
N LEU A 8 8.00 25.91 11.70
CA LEU A 8 8.06 25.00 10.56
C LEU A 8 7.68 25.72 9.27
N THR A 9 8.59 25.76 8.30
CA THR A 9 8.26 26.22 6.95
C THR A 9 7.44 25.17 6.21
N VAL A 10 6.15 25.46 6.00
CA VAL A 10 5.21 24.58 5.30
C VAL A 10 5.18 24.93 3.82
N HIS A 11 5.39 23.91 2.98
CA HIS A 11 5.18 23.98 1.53
C HIS A 11 3.74 23.57 1.21
N PHE A 12 2.95 24.50 0.70
CA PHE A 12 1.54 24.27 0.39
C PHE A 12 1.26 24.42 -1.12
N PRO A 13 0.51 23.50 -1.74
CA PRO A 13 0.35 23.46 -3.20
C PRO A 13 -0.57 24.54 -3.79
N TYR A 14 -1.28 25.29 -2.94
CA TYR A 14 -2.20 26.34 -3.38
C TYR A 14 -1.69 27.75 -3.08
N ALA A 15 -2.37 28.74 -3.66
CA ALA A 15 -2.02 30.16 -3.50
C ALA A 15 -2.47 30.76 -2.17
N ALA A 16 -3.54 30.23 -1.57
CA ALA A 16 -4.11 30.69 -0.32
C ALA A 16 -4.41 29.50 0.60
N ILE A 17 -4.42 29.77 1.91
CA ILE A 17 -4.76 28.83 2.97
C ILE A 17 -5.97 29.38 3.74
N TYR A 18 -6.90 28.50 4.09
CA TYR A 18 -8.04 28.88 4.93
C TYR A 18 -7.64 28.95 6.41
N PRO A 19 -8.24 29.84 7.21
CA PRO A 19 -7.99 29.90 8.66
C PRO A 19 -8.17 28.55 9.36
N GLU A 20 -9.17 27.77 8.96
CA GLU A 20 -9.47 26.45 9.50
C GLU A 20 -8.37 25.44 9.14
N GLN A 21 -7.80 25.51 7.93
CA GLN A 21 -6.66 24.67 7.53
C GLN A 21 -5.42 25.02 8.36
N HIS A 22 -5.19 26.30 8.63
CA HIS A 22 -4.06 26.74 9.45
C HIS A 22 -4.20 26.24 10.90
N ALA A 23 -5.39 26.38 11.49
CA ALA A 23 -5.67 25.86 12.83
C ALA A 23 -5.51 24.34 12.89
N TYR A 24 -6.04 23.61 11.90
CA TYR A 24 -5.90 22.15 11.77
C TYR A 24 -4.43 21.73 11.71
N MET A 25 -3.61 22.40 10.90
CA MET A 25 -2.19 22.11 10.82
C MET A 25 -1.45 22.40 12.13
N GLY A 26 -1.83 23.46 12.86
CA GLY A 26 -1.24 23.78 14.15
C GLY A 26 -1.48 22.69 15.21
N GLU A 27 -2.71 22.17 15.29
CA GLU A 27 -3.02 21.03 16.16
C GLU A 27 -2.30 19.75 15.72
N LEU A 28 -2.25 19.48 14.41
CA LEU A 28 -1.52 18.32 13.87
C LEU A 28 -0.03 18.41 14.16
N LYS A 29 0.59 19.60 14.04
CA LYS A 29 2.00 19.82 14.35
C LYS A 29 2.28 19.54 15.82
N ARG A 30 1.46 20.05 16.75
CA ARG A 30 1.60 19.77 18.18
C ARG A 30 1.51 18.28 18.50
N ALA A 31 0.63 17.54 17.83
CA ALA A 31 0.54 16.08 17.98
C ALA A 31 1.81 15.35 17.48
N LEU A 32 2.38 15.81 16.36
CA LEU A 32 3.64 15.28 15.82
C LEU A 32 4.82 15.57 16.75
N ASP A 33 4.93 16.80 17.25
CA ASP A 33 5.97 17.23 18.20
C ASP A 33 5.91 16.42 19.50
N ALA A 34 4.68 16.20 20.02
CA ALA A 34 4.44 15.41 21.23
C ALA A 34 4.61 13.88 21.03
N ARG A 35 4.77 13.41 19.79
CA ARG A 35 4.83 11.97 19.43
C ARG A 35 3.60 11.19 19.93
N GLY A 36 2.43 11.84 19.89
CA GLY A 36 1.18 11.30 20.40
C GLY A 36 0.20 10.89 19.30
N HIS A 37 -1.01 10.52 19.74
CA HIS A 37 -2.16 10.33 18.86
C HIS A 37 -3.03 11.58 18.87
N ALA A 38 -3.64 11.91 17.73
CA ALA A 38 -4.60 12.99 17.63
C ALA A 38 -5.85 12.54 16.87
N LEU A 39 -6.99 12.98 17.37
CA LEU A 39 -8.27 12.88 16.67
C LEU A 39 -8.63 14.30 16.21
N LEU A 40 -8.55 14.53 14.90
CA LEU A 40 -8.77 15.84 14.31
C LEU A 40 -10.01 15.79 13.41
N GLU A 41 -10.98 16.63 13.71
CA GLU A 41 -12.17 16.80 12.91
C GLU A 41 -12.00 18.01 11.98
N MET A 42 -12.29 17.82 10.69
CA MET A 42 -12.38 18.93 9.74
C MET A 42 -13.49 18.63 8.73
N PRO A 43 -14.40 19.59 8.45
CA PRO A 43 -15.52 19.37 7.56
C PRO A 43 -15.08 19.08 6.12
N THR A 44 -15.86 18.26 5.42
CA THR A 44 -15.59 17.88 4.04
C THR A 44 -15.50 19.09 3.10
N GLY A 45 -14.63 19.02 2.09
CA GLY A 45 -14.50 20.08 1.08
C GLY A 45 -13.57 21.23 1.46
N THR A 46 -13.02 21.24 2.68
CA THR A 46 -12.08 22.28 3.15
C THR A 46 -10.61 21.96 2.86
N GLY A 47 -10.31 20.93 2.06
CA GLY A 47 -8.93 20.60 1.67
C GLY A 47 -8.10 19.89 2.75
N LYS A 48 -8.73 19.04 3.58
CA LYS A 48 -8.06 18.22 4.61
C LYS A 48 -6.85 17.46 4.12
N THR A 49 -7.01 16.75 3.00
CA THR A 49 -5.95 15.94 2.43
C THR A 49 -4.73 16.81 2.12
N ALA A 50 -4.93 17.93 1.41
CA ALA A 50 -3.87 18.86 1.05
C ALA A 50 -3.17 19.44 2.30
N ALA A 51 -3.95 19.86 3.31
CA ALA A 51 -3.40 20.42 4.54
C ALA A 51 -2.52 19.42 5.29
N LEU A 52 -3.03 18.19 5.45
CA LEU A 52 -2.35 17.13 6.15
C LEU A 52 -1.06 16.69 5.44
N ILE A 53 -1.12 16.39 4.13
CA ILE A 53 0.06 15.91 3.40
C ILE A 53 1.14 16.99 3.33
N SER A 54 0.75 18.26 3.21
CA SER A 54 1.68 19.40 3.13
C SER A 54 2.45 19.56 4.43
N LEU A 55 1.75 19.47 5.57
CA LEU A 55 2.38 19.58 6.88
C LEU A 55 3.33 18.41 7.14
N ILE A 56 2.87 17.16 6.99
CA ILE A 56 3.70 15.99 7.31
C ILE A 56 4.93 15.91 6.40
N THR A 57 4.77 16.21 5.11
CA THR A 57 5.89 16.22 4.17
C THR A 57 6.89 17.33 4.52
N SER A 58 6.41 18.54 4.82
CA SER A 58 7.28 19.65 5.22
C SER A 58 7.99 19.37 6.55
N TYR A 59 7.30 18.75 7.51
CA TYR A 59 7.86 18.32 8.79
C TYR A 59 8.98 17.28 8.60
N SER A 60 8.77 16.32 7.71
CA SER A 60 9.81 15.33 7.36
C SER A 60 11.01 15.98 6.66
N LEU A 61 10.80 17.01 5.85
CA LEU A 61 11.89 17.74 5.17
C LEU A 61 12.69 18.62 6.13
N ALA A 62 12.03 19.20 7.14
CA ALA A 62 12.69 20.00 8.17
C ALA A 62 13.57 19.16 9.12
N ASN A 63 13.38 17.84 9.18
CA ASN A 63 14.13 16.93 10.04
C ASN A 63 14.86 15.82 9.24
N PRO A 64 15.91 16.13 8.46
CA PRO A 64 16.60 15.14 7.62
C PRO A 64 17.26 14.00 8.39
N SER A 65 17.65 14.23 9.65
CA SER A 65 18.27 13.23 10.53
C SER A 65 17.28 12.14 10.96
N ARG A 66 15.97 12.42 10.89
CA ARG A 66 14.88 11.51 11.28
C ARG A 66 13.73 11.63 10.28
N PRO A 67 13.89 11.06 9.07
CA PRO A 67 12.86 11.14 8.04
C PRO A 67 11.63 10.33 8.47
N LEU A 68 10.49 11.00 8.59
CA LEU A 68 9.23 10.36 8.92
C LEU A 68 8.61 9.74 7.67
N ARG A 69 8.25 8.47 7.78
CA ARG A 69 7.42 7.80 6.77
C ARG A 69 5.96 8.11 7.01
N LEU A 70 5.24 8.54 5.98
CA LEU A 70 3.79 8.75 6.01
C LEU A 70 3.07 7.51 5.48
N LEU A 71 2.22 6.92 6.32
CA LEU A 71 1.31 5.85 5.95
C LEU A 71 -0.11 6.40 5.93
N TYR A 72 -0.65 6.64 4.73
CA TYR A 72 -1.98 7.21 4.54
C TYR A 72 -2.99 6.11 4.24
N CYS A 73 -3.97 5.96 5.12
CA CYS A 73 -4.97 4.91 5.02
C CYS A 73 -6.30 5.50 4.54
N THR A 74 -6.78 5.04 3.39
CA THR A 74 -8.09 5.42 2.84
C THR A 74 -9.09 4.28 2.97
N ARG A 75 -10.39 4.58 2.82
CA ARG A 75 -11.42 3.56 2.76
C ARG A 75 -11.50 2.97 1.36
N THR A 76 -11.48 3.81 0.33
CA THR A 76 -11.71 3.39 -1.06
C THR A 76 -10.49 3.60 -1.97
N VAL A 77 -10.48 2.88 -3.10
CA VAL A 77 -9.47 3.07 -4.17
C VAL A 77 -9.59 4.45 -4.81
N HIS A 78 -10.81 4.99 -4.91
CA HIS A 78 -11.04 6.32 -5.49
C HIS A 78 -10.46 7.44 -4.62
N GLU A 79 -10.63 7.35 -3.29
CA GLU A 79 -9.95 8.25 -2.36
C GLU A 79 -8.43 8.16 -2.48
N MET A 80 -7.87 6.93 -2.56
CA MET A 80 -6.43 6.76 -2.76
C MET A 80 -5.93 7.45 -4.03
N GLU A 81 -6.65 7.33 -5.15
CA GLU A 81 -6.28 8.00 -6.40
C GLU A 81 -6.32 9.54 -6.26
N LYS A 82 -7.32 10.08 -5.54
CA LYS A 82 -7.39 11.51 -5.21
C LYS A 82 -6.21 11.95 -4.33
N THR A 83 -5.89 11.20 -3.27
CA THR A 83 -4.75 11.50 -2.39
C THR A 83 -3.43 11.48 -3.15
N LEU A 84 -3.24 10.52 -4.07
CA LEU A 84 -2.03 10.45 -4.90
C LEU A 84 -1.96 11.61 -5.92
N ALA A 85 -3.09 12.05 -6.47
CA ALA A 85 -3.14 13.24 -7.32
C ALA A 85 -2.75 14.51 -6.53
N GLU A 86 -3.24 14.63 -5.29
CA GLU A 86 -2.91 15.74 -4.39
C GLU A 86 -1.42 15.72 -4.00
N LEU A 87 -0.86 14.55 -3.70
CA LEU A 87 0.58 14.38 -3.46
C LEU A 87 1.43 14.76 -4.68
N ARG A 88 0.97 14.43 -5.90
CA ARG A 88 1.65 14.83 -7.13
C ARG A 88 1.67 16.35 -7.28
N LEU A 89 0.57 17.02 -6.95
CA LEU A 89 0.49 18.47 -6.95
C LEU A 89 1.43 19.07 -5.89
N LEU A 90 1.50 18.49 -4.70
CA LEU A 90 2.46 18.93 -3.67
C LEU A 90 3.90 18.78 -4.15
N PHE A 91 4.26 17.63 -4.74
CA PHE A 91 5.63 17.33 -5.14
C PHE A 91 6.17 18.25 -6.23
N SER A 92 5.31 18.81 -7.09
CA SER A 92 5.72 19.82 -8.07
C SER A 92 6.02 21.19 -7.45
N HIS A 93 5.51 21.45 -6.24
CA HIS A 93 5.76 22.69 -5.48
C HIS A 93 6.91 22.58 -4.47
N LEU A 94 7.44 21.37 -4.25
CA LEU A 94 8.60 21.14 -3.39
C LEU A 94 9.90 21.58 -4.08
N PRO A 95 10.94 21.94 -3.32
CA PRO A 95 12.26 22.20 -3.88
C PRO A 95 12.76 21.01 -4.72
N PRO A 96 13.46 21.25 -5.86
CA PRO A 96 13.92 20.16 -6.73
C PRO A 96 14.77 19.10 -6.02
N ALA A 97 15.57 19.52 -5.02
CA ALA A 97 16.37 18.61 -4.21
C ALA A 97 15.50 17.65 -3.37
N ALA A 98 14.43 18.15 -2.78
CA ALA A 98 13.48 17.34 -2.00
C ALA A 98 12.68 16.41 -2.92
N SER A 99 12.11 16.97 -4.00
CA SER A 99 11.27 16.23 -4.95
C SER A 99 11.99 15.02 -5.58
N ARG A 100 13.30 15.12 -5.83
CA ARG A 100 14.14 14.04 -6.39
C ARG A 100 14.44 12.89 -5.42
N SER A 101 14.13 13.03 -4.13
CA SER A 101 14.42 12.00 -3.13
C SER A 101 13.16 11.32 -2.59
N LEU A 102 11.98 11.86 -2.92
CA LEU A 102 10.72 11.39 -2.37
C LEU A 102 10.07 10.36 -3.30
N LEU A 103 9.73 9.22 -2.72
CA LEU A 103 8.95 8.17 -3.38
C LEU A 103 7.59 8.04 -2.69
N ALA A 104 6.52 8.22 -3.47
CA ALA A 104 5.15 8.02 -3.03
C ALA A 104 4.45 6.98 -3.91
N LEU A 105 3.76 6.02 -3.32
CA LEU A 105 3.07 4.97 -4.07
C LEU A 105 1.73 4.57 -3.47
N GLY A 106 0.80 4.22 -4.36
CA GLY A 106 -0.47 3.59 -4.02
C GLY A 106 -0.38 2.07 -4.01
N LEU A 107 -0.83 1.42 -2.95
CA LEU A 107 -0.89 -0.04 -2.86
C LEU A 107 -2.35 -0.54 -2.91
N SER A 108 -2.63 -1.45 -3.84
CA SER A 108 -3.95 -2.07 -4.00
C SER A 108 -3.86 -3.60 -4.08
N SER A 109 -5.02 -4.27 -3.93
CA SER A 109 -5.10 -5.73 -3.91
C SER A 109 -5.02 -6.36 -5.31
N ARG A 110 -4.56 -7.62 -5.36
CA ARG A 110 -4.56 -8.46 -6.57
C ARG A 110 -5.98 -8.94 -6.88
N LYS A 111 -6.36 -8.88 -8.15
CA LYS A 111 -7.52 -9.61 -8.68
C LYS A 111 -7.27 -11.12 -8.65
N ASN A 112 -8.33 -11.92 -8.55
CA ASN A 112 -8.26 -13.39 -8.43
C ASN A 112 -7.39 -14.12 -9.48
N PRO A 113 -7.41 -13.76 -10.78
CA PRO A 113 -6.58 -14.46 -11.78
C PRO A 113 -5.07 -14.35 -11.51
N CYS A 114 -4.62 -13.18 -11.05
CA CYS A 114 -3.21 -12.94 -10.73
C CYS A 114 -2.72 -13.80 -9.55
N ARG A 115 -3.61 -14.10 -8.58
CA ARG A 115 -3.24 -14.92 -7.41
C ARG A 115 -2.93 -16.35 -7.79
N ARG A 116 -3.68 -16.93 -8.73
CA ARG A 116 -3.47 -18.32 -9.19
C ARG A 116 -2.15 -18.48 -9.95
N LEU A 117 -1.87 -17.57 -10.89
CA LEU A 117 -0.69 -17.66 -11.77
C LEU A 117 0.65 -17.39 -11.05
N THR A 118 0.62 -16.87 -9.83
CA THR A 118 1.80 -16.52 -9.04
C THR A 118 1.96 -17.39 -7.79
N ALA A 119 1.15 -18.44 -7.67
CA ALA A 119 1.17 -19.34 -6.52
C ALA A 119 2.31 -20.35 -6.61
N SER A 120 2.96 -20.66 -5.48
CA SER A 120 4.09 -21.59 -5.41
C SER A 120 3.77 -22.93 -6.06
N TRP A 121 2.63 -23.54 -5.73
CA TRP A 121 2.26 -24.86 -6.27
C TRP A 121 2.05 -24.87 -7.79
N VAL A 122 1.70 -23.72 -8.40
CA VAL A 122 1.59 -23.61 -9.87
C VAL A 122 2.96 -23.50 -10.48
N ARG A 123 3.89 -22.77 -9.85
CA ARG A 123 5.30 -22.70 -10.28
C ARG A 123 6.00 -24.04 -10.14
N ASP A 124 5.78 -24.76 -9.05
CA ASP A 124 6.32 -26.10 -8.84
C ASP A 124 5.80 -27.08 -9.91
N LYS A 125 4.50 -26.99 -10.23
CA LYS A 125 3.92 -27.80 -11.31
C LYS A 125 4.48 -27.41 -12.69
N ALA A 126 4.66 -26.13 -12.96
CA ALA A 126 5.27 -25.65 -14.20
C ALA A 126 6.74 -26.07 -14.35
N ALA A 127 7.46 -26.30 -13.24
CA ALA A 127 8.80 -26.87 -13.28
C ALA A 127 8.80 -28.33 -13.75
N SER A 128 7.75 -29.10 -13.42
CA SER A 128 7.58 -30.50 -13.88
C SER A 128 6.93 -30.63 -15.26
N ASP A 129 6.05 -29.69 -15.63
CA ASP A 129 5.29 -29.69 -16.89
C ASP A 129 5.12 -28.23 -17.38
N PRO A 130 6.14 -27.71 -18.10
CA PRO A 130 6.16 -26.32 -18.54
C PRO A 130 5.13 -25.99 -19.63
N GLU A 131 4.78 -26.95 -20.49
CA GLU A 131 3.84 -26.71 -21.60
C GLU A 131 2.38 -26.67 -21.13
N SER A 132 2.01 -27.46 -20.11
CA SER A 132 0.63 -27.54 -19.63
C SER A 132 0.27 -26.44 -18.61
N THR A 133 1.27 -25.82 -17.98
CA THR A 133 1.04 -24.96 -16.81
C THR A 133 1.44 -23.50 -17.08
N PRO A 134 0.49 -22.62 -17.45
CA PRO A 134 0.80 -21.22 -17.72
C PRO A 134 1.20 -20.47 -16.45
N LEU A 135 2.30 -19.72 -16.53
CA LEU A 135 2.78 -18.82 -15.49
C LEU A 135 2.55 -17.35 -15.83
N CYS A 136 2.66 -16.48 -14.83
CA CYS A 136 2.59 -15.04 -15.07
C CYS A 136 3.95 -14.51 -15.53
N GLU A 137 4.08 -14.22 -16.83
CA GLU A 137 5.29 -13.65 -17.44
C GLU A 137 5.80 -12.41 -16.68
N PHE A 138 4.90 -11.48 -16.33
CA PHE A 138 5.24 -10.27 -15.58
C PHE A 138 5.86 -10.57 -14.20
N PHE A 139 5.39 -11.63 -13.52
CA PHE A 139 5.93 -12.01 -12.22
C PHE A 139 7.28 -12.68 -12.36
N GLU A 140 7.47 -13.57 -13.33
CA GLU A 140 8.76 -14.22 -13.56
C GLU A 140 9.84 -13.20 -13.96
N SER A 141 9.49 -12.20 -14.79
CA SER A 141 10.38 -11.07 -15.08
C SER A 141 10.73 -10.26 -13.83
N PHE A 142 9.75 -10.03 -12.95
CA PHE A 142 9.99 -9.35 -11.67
C PHE A 142 10.93 -10.18 -10.77
N ASP A 143 10.71 -11.49 -10.65
CA ASP A 143 11.49 -12.38 -9.77
C ASP A 143 12.96 -12.44 -10.21
N ARG A 144 13.21 -12.47 -11.53
CA ARG A 144 14.55 -12.36 -12.11
C ARG A 144 15.20 -11.01 -11.81
N ALA A 145 14.48 -9.91 -12.05
CA ALA A 145 14.99 -8.56 -11.79
C ALA A 145 15.23 -8.30 -10.29
N ALA A 146 14.38 -8.85 -9.43
CA ALA A 146 14.53 -8.81 -7.98
C ALA A 146 15.80 -9.53 -7.52
N SER A 147 16.07 -10.71 -8.09
CA SER A 147 17.26 -11.51 -7.80
C SER A 147 18.55 -10.84 -8.31
N ALA A 148 18.47 -10.08 -9.40
CA ALA A 148 19.59 -9.30 -9.95
C ALA A 148 19.87 -8.00 -9.17
N GLY A 149 18.95 -7.55 -8.31
CA GLY A 149 19.11 -6.30 -7.54
C GLY A 149 18.76 -5.01 -8.30
N ASP A 150 18.25 -5.11 -9.52
CA ASP A 150 18.05 -3.97 -10.41
C ASP A 150 16.75 -3.18 -10.15
N LEU A 151 15.95 -3.58 -9.15
CA LEU A 151 14.59 -3.04 -8.92
C LEU A 151 14.51 -1.52 -8.73
N ALA A 152 15.52 -0.90 -8.13
CA ALA A 152 15.56 0.55 -7.93
C ALA A 152 15.60 1.32 -9.25
N SER A 153 16.18 0.75 -10.31
CA SER A 153 16.21 1.35 -11.65
C SER A 153 14.83 1.34 -12.33
N PHE A 154 13.92 0.47 -11.89
CA PHE A 154 12.59 0.34 -12.47
C PHE A 154 11.61 1.39 -11.91
N MET A 155 11.86 1.94 -10.73
CA MET A 155 10.99 2.92 -10.09
C MET A 155 11.82 4.06 -9.48
N PRO A 156 12.15 5.09 -10.27
CA PRO A 156 12.82 6.28 -9.75
C PRO A 156 11.93 7.03 -8.74
N PRO A 157 12.49 7.99 -7.99
CA PRO A 157 11.72 8.86 -7.09
C PRO A 157 10.62 9.61 -7.84
N GLY A 158 9.45 9.71 -7.22
CA GLY A 158 8.24 10.28 -7.81
C GLY A 158 6.97 9.79 -7.14
N VAL A 159 5.83 10.26 -7.65
CA VAL A 159 4.50 9.85 -7.19
C VAL A 159 3.89 8.89 -8.19
N TYR A 160 3.52 7.70 -7.75
CA TYR A 160 2.97 6.63 -8.59
C TYR A 160 1.52 6.29 -8.21
N THR A 161 0.59 6.61 -9.11
CA THR A 161 -0.79 6.13 -9.02
C THR A 161 -0.90 4.67 -9.47
N LEU A 162 -2.05 4.04 -9.21
CA LEU A 162 -2.31 2.70 -9.74
C LEU A 162 -2.25 2.63 -11.27
N ALA A 163 -2.65 3.70 -11.96
CA ALA A 163 -2.56 3.79 -13.41
C ALA A 163 -1.10 3.86 -13.86
N ASP A 164 -0.28 4.69 -13.20
CA ASP A 164 1.14 4.83 -13.53
C ASP A 164 1.91 3.53 -13.31
N LEU A 165 1.63 2.84 -12.19
CA LEU A 165 2.22 1.54 -11.90
C LEU A 165 1.88 0.52 -13.00
N ARG A 166 0.63 0.50 -13.49
CA ARG A 166 0.23 -0.39 -14.59
C ARG A 166 0.93 -0.05 -15.89
N SER A 167 1.05 1.24 -16.22
CA SER A 167 1.77 1.70 -17.42
C SER A 167 3.26 1.32 -17.35
N LEU A 168 3.90 1.58 -16.21
CA LEU A 168 5.30 1.22 -15.94
C LEU A 168 5.53 -0.29 -16.05
N GLY A 169 4.65 -1.09 -15.45
CA GLY A 169 4.71 -2.54 -15.52
C GLY A 169 4.51 -3.08 -16.94
N ARG A 170 3.69 -2.41 -17.76
CA ARG A 170 3.49 -2.76 -19.17
C ARG A 170 4.72 -2.44 -20.02
N GLU A 171 5.29 -1.26 -19.85
CA GLU A 171 6.48 -0.79 -20.57
C GLU A 171 7.70 -1.67 -20.27
N ARG A 172 7.94 -1.94 -18.98
CA ARG A 172 9.11 -2.69 -18.50
C ARG A 172 8.87 -4.20 -18.38
N ARG A 173 7.69 -4.68 -18.77
CA ARG A 173 7.23 -6.09 -18.64
C ARG A 173 7.45 -6.70 -17.25
N ILE A 174 7.22 -5.91 -16.20
CA ILE A 174 7.37 -6.31 -14.80
C ILE A 174 6.02 -6.24 -14.08
N CYS A 175 5.80 -7.14 -13.13
CA CYS A 175 4.56 -7.17 -12.36
C CYS A 175 4.43 -5.91 -11.49
N PRO A 176 3.45 -5.03 -11.76
CA PRO A 176 3.32 -3.76 -11.04
C PRO A 176 2.96 -3.95 -9.56
N TYR A 177 2.20 -5.00 -9.25
CA TYR A 177 1.81 -5.31 -7.86
C TYR A 177 3.02 -5.70 -7.00
N PHE A 178 3.84 -6.64 -7.48
CA PHE A 178 5.00 -7.10 -6.73
C PHE A 178 6.11 -6.05 -6.69
N LEU A 179 6.27 -5.27 -7.78
CA LEU A 179 7.16 -4.12 -7.79
C LEU A 179 6.75 -3.09 -6.73
N ALA A 180 5.49 -2.63 -6.74
CA ALA A 180 5.00 -1.69 -5.73
C ALA A 180 5.19 -2.23 -4.31
N ARG A 181 4.85 -3.52 -4.08
CA ARG A 181 5.02 -4.18 -2.77
C ARG A 181 6.47 -4.18 -2.29
N GLN A 182 7.45 -4.41 -3.17
CA GLN A 182 8.86 -4.35 -2.82
C GLN A 182 9.34 -2.91 -2.61
N MET A 183 8.78 -1.94 -3.34
CA MET A 183 9.14 -0.53 -3.23
C MET A 183 8.55 0.16 -2.00
N VAL A 184 7.54 -0.42 -1.32
CA VAL A 184 7.02 0.06 -0.02
C VAL A 184 8.15 0.31 0.99
N LYS A 185 9.20 -0.51 0.97
CA LYS A 185 10.34 -0.40 1.91
C LYS A 185 11.15 0.87 1.74
N TYR A 186 11.17 1.40 0.52
CA TYR A 186 11.95 2.58 0.13
C TYR A 186 11.07 3.84 0.04
N ALA A 187 9.75 3.68 0.03
CA ALA A 187 8.82 4.79 -0.04
C ALA A 187 8.82 5.67 1.22
N ASN A 188 8.67 6.98 1.00
CA ASN A 188 8.46 7.99 2.03
C ASN A 188 6.97 8.12 2.34
N VAL A 189 6.12 8.01 1.32
CA VAL A 189 4.67 8.09 1.45
C VAL A 189 4.04 6.83 0.84
N VAL A 190 3.21 6.14 1.62
CA VAL A 190 2.48 4.97 1.12
C VAL A 190 0.99 5.21 1.36
N VAL A 191 0.20 5.12 0.30
CA VAL A 191 -1.27 5.24 0.37
C VAL A 191 -1.87 3.85 0.16
N TYR A 192 -2.66 3.36 1.11
CA TYR A 192 -3.32 2.05 1.00
C TYR A 192 -4.67 2.02 1.72
N SER A 193 -5.41 0.93 1.56
CA SER A 193 -6.70 0.74 2.25
C SER A 193 -6.52 0.28 3.70
N TYR A 194 -7.43 0.66 4.60
CA TYR A 194 -7.46 0.22 6.02
C TYR A 194 -7.16 -1.26 6.25
N GLN A 195 -7.67 -2.12 5.37
CA GLN A 195 -7.50 -3.57 5.48
C GLN A 195 -6.02 -3.97 5.54
N TYR A 196 -5.12 -3.26 4.86
CA TYR A 196 -3.69 -3.56 4.87
C TYR A 196 -3.02 -3.33 6.22
N LEU A 197 -3.63 -2.54 7.10
CA LEU A 197 -3.11 -2.25 8.43
C LEU A 197 -3.88 -3.01 9.52
N LEU A 198 -5.20 -3.15 9.37
CA LEU A 198 -6.08 -3.69 10.40
C LEU A 198 -6.35 -5.20 10.28
N ASP A 199 -6.34 -5.77 9.06
CA ASP A 199 -6.60 -7.20 8.89
C ASP A 199 -5.31 -7.99 9.16
N PRO A 200 -5.23 -8.81 10.22
CA PRO A 200 -4.01 -9.53 10.61
C PRO A 200 -3.48 -10.46 9.49
N LYS A 201 -4.34 -10.92 8.57
CA LYS A 201 -3.95 -11.80 7.46
C LYS A 201 -3.03 -11.09 6.46
N VAL A 202 -3.27 -9.79 6.24
CA VAL A 202 -2.51 -8.97 5.27
C VAL A 202 -1.60 -7.95 5.95
N ALA A 203 -1.85 -7.63 7.22
CA ALA A 203 -1.06 -6.69 8.01
C ALA A 203 0.42 -7.09 8.08
N SER A 204 0.72 -8.40 8.04
CA SER A 204 2.10 -8.92 7.96
C SER A 204 2.93 -8.35 6.79
N ILE A 205 2.28 -7.92 5.71
CA ILE A 205 2.92 -7.31 4.54
C ILE A 205 3.45 -5.92 4.89
N VAL A 206 2.70 -5.14 5.67
CA VAL A 206 3.02 -3.76 6.02
C VAL A 206 3.77 -3.69 7.35
N SER A 207 3.39 -4.49 8.34
CA SER A 207 3.95 -4.48 9.69
C SER A 207 5.45 -4.80 9.73
N ARG A 208 5.93 -5.69 8.86
CA ARG A 208 7.37 -5.95 8.70
C ARG A 208 8.15 -4.72 8.23
N GLU A 209 7.48 -3.82 7.51
CA GLU A 209 8.06 -2.60 6.96
C GLU A 209 7.81 -1.37 7.85
N MET A 210 7.03 -1.52 8.94
CA MET A 210 6.68 -0.47 9.90
C MET A 210 7.71 -0.24 11.01
N GLN A 211 8.88 -0.86 10.97
CA GLN A 211 9.90 -0.77 12.04
C GLN A 211 10.67 0.57 12.09
N LYS A 212 10.20 1.61 11.38
CA LYS A 212 10.80 2.97 11.37
C LYS A 212 9.85 3.96 12.03
N GLU A 213 10.37 5.08 12.56
CA GLU A 213 9.54 6.22 12.97
C GLU A 213 8.60 6.61 11.81
N CYS A 214 7.29 6.45 12.00
CA CYS A 214 6.29 6.68 10.97
C CYS A 214 5.05 7.35 11.55
N VAL A 215 4.34 8.08 10.68
CA VAL A 215 3.07 8.71 10.97
C VAL A 215 1.99 7.96 10.21
N VAL A 216 1.02 7.42 10.94
CA VAL A 216 -0.15 6.74 10.37
C VAL A 216 -1.32 7.71 10.37
N VAL A 217 -1.96 7.86 9.22
CA VAL A 217 -3.13 8.70 9.04
C VAL A 217 -4.30 7.83 8.63
N PHE A 218 -5.38 7.85 9.41
CA PHE A 218 -6.66 7.28 9.01
C PHE A 218 -7.57 8.40 8.51
N ASP A 219 -7.88 8.40 7.22
CA ASP A 219 -8.78 9.40 6.63
C ASP A 219 -10.18 8.82 6.45
N GLU A 220 -11.23 9.56 6.82
CA GLU A 220 -12.62 9.06 6.93
C GLU A 220 -12.81 7.91 7.95
N ALA A 221 -12.14 8.04 9.10
CA ALA A 221 -12.05 7.00 10.14
C ALA A 221 -13.36 6.66 10.89
N HIS A 222 -14.50 7.22 10.49
CA HIS A 222 -15.79 6.96 11.11
C HIS A 222 -16.24 5.49 10.99
N ASN A 223 -15.67 4.74 10.04
CA ASN A 223 -15.99 3.33 9.79
C ASN A 223 -14.94 2.33 10.34
N ILE A 224 -13.98 2.80 11.14
CA ILE A 224 -12.86 1.95 11.57
C ILE A 224 -13.32 0.76 12.42
N ASP A 225 -14.36 0.97 13.23
CA ASP A 225 -15.01 -0.03 14.07
C ASP A 225 -15.55 -1.21 13.26
N ASN A 226 -16.31 -0.92 12.21
CA ASN A 226 -16.91 -1.90 11.31
C ASN A 226 -15.83 -2.67 10.56
N VAL A 227 -14.77 -1.99 10.12
CA VAL A 227 -13.63 -2.64 9.44
C VAL A 227 -12.92 -3.61 10.39
N CYS A 228 -12.71 -3.24 11.65
CA CYS A 228 -12.13 -4.12 12.66
C CYS A 228 -13.02 -5.33 12.95
N ILE A 229 -14.33 -5.13 13.10
CA ILE A 229 -15.29 -6.21 13.32
C ILE A 229 -15.25 -7.18 12.15
N GLU A 230 -15.32 -6.70 10.90
CA GLU A 230 -15.28 -7.56 9.71
C GLU A 230 -13.97 -8.33 9.57
N ALA A 231 -12.83 -7.68 9.84
CA ALA A 231 -11.51 -8.30 9.70
C ALA A 231 -11.30 -9.49 10.64
N LEU A 232 -11.87 -9.41 11.85
CA LEU A 232 -11.75 -10.43 12.90
C LEU A 232 -12.94 -11.42 12.93
N SER A 233 -14.01 -11.14 12.19
CA SER A 233 -15.19 -12.00 12.13
C SER A 233 -15.07 -13.08 11.05
N VAL A 234 -15.58 -14.27 11.37
CA VAL A 234 -15.72 -15.37 10.41
C VAL A 234 -17.16 -15.86 10.46
N SER A 235 -17.86 -15.83 9.32
CA SER A 235 -19.22 -16.37 9.19
C SER A 235 -19.18 -17.75 8.53
N VAL A 236 -19.68 -18.77 9.23
CA VAL A 236 -19.81 -20.13 8.71
C VAL A 236 -21.29 -20.41 8.47
N ARG A 237 -21.66 -20.68 7.21
CA ARG A 237 -23.03 -21.02 6.80
C ARG A 237 -23.10 -22.50 6.42
N LYS A 238 -24.32 -23.06 6.35
CA LYS A 238 -24.53 -24.44 5.89
C LYS A 238 -23.86 -24.73 4.54
N GLN A 239 -23.95 -23.79 3.60
CA GLN A 239 -23.27 -23.88 2.29
C GLN A 239 -21.73 -23.98 2.41
N THR A 240 -21.14 -23.30 3.41
CA THR A 240 -19.70 -23.39 3.69
C THR A 240 -19.34 -24.80 4.16
N LEU A 241 -20.16 -25.41 5.01
CA LEU A 241 -19.97 -26.77 5.52
C LEU A 241 -20.15 -27.83 4.43
N GLU A 242 -21.20 -27.72 3.61
CA GLU A 242 -21.40 -28.61 2.44
C GLU A 242 -20.25 -28.50 1.44
N GLY A 243 -19.73 -27.27 1.23
CA GLY A 243 -18.53 -27.05 0.44
C GLY A 243 -17.29 -27.71 1.03
N ALA A 244 -17.10 -27.62 2.34
CA ALA A 244 -16.00 -28.27 3.06
C ALA A 244 -16.09 -29.80 2.95
N GLU A 245 -17.29 -30.39 3.09
CA GLU A 245 -17.50 -31.82 2.93
C GLU A 245 -17.13 -32.30 1.51
N ARG A 246 -17.56 -31.57 0.47
CA ARG A 246 -17.16 -31.88 -0.91
C ARG A 246 -15.64 -31.82 -1.10
N ASN A 247 -14.98 -30.83 -0.52
CA ASN A 247 -13.52 -30.70 -0.59
C ASN A 247 -12.82 -31.85 0.15
N LEU A 248 -13.31 -32.26 1.34
CA LEU A 248 -12.77 -33.40 2.08
C LEU A 248 -12.90 -34.71 1.31
N ARG A 249 -14.06 -34.98 0.70
CA ARG A 249 -14.26 -36.16 -0.16
C ARG A 249 -13.27 -36.17 -1.32
N ARG A 250 -13.04 -35.03 -1.96
CA ARG A 250 -12.06 -34.89 -3.06
C ARG A 250 -10.62 -35.13 -2.58
N ILE A 251 -10.25 -34.61 -1.42
CA ILE A 251 -8.92 -34.83 -0.84
C ILE A 251 -8.73 -36.32 -0.50
N SER A 252 -9.73 -36.97 0.08
CA SER A 252 -9.70 -38.40 0.38
C SER A 252 -9.46 -39.24 -0.88
N GLN A 253 -10.22 -38.99 -1.95
CA GLN A 253 -10.06 -39.69 -3.23
C GLN A 253 -8.67 -39.51 -3.84
N GLU A 254 -8.10 -38.30 -3.75
CA GLU A 254 -6.76 -38.03 -4.27
C GLU A 254 -5.66 -38.71 -3.44
N ILE A 255 -5.84 -38.79 -2.11
CA ILE A 255 -4.94 -39.55 -1.23
C ILE A 255 -5.00 -41.04 -1.56
N ASP A 256 -6.20 -41.62 -1.68
CA ASP A 256 -6.38 -43.03 -2.01
C ASP A 256 -5.72 -43.38 -3.35
N ARG A 257 -5.87 -42.50 -4.36
CA ARG A 257 -5.20 -42.65 -5.67
C ARG A 257 -3.68 -42.68 -5.54
N LYS A 258 -3.09 -41.79 -4.73
CA LYS A 258 -1.63 -41.74 -4.52
C LYS A 258 -1.11 -42.92 -3.70
N VAL A 259 -1.85 -43.36 -2.68
CA VAL A 259 -1.48 -44.52 -1.85
C VAL A 259 -1.53 -45.82 -2.66
N GLN A 260 -2.53 -45.99 -3.53
CA GLN A 260 -2.60 -47.14 -4.43
C GLN A 260 -1.49 -47.11 -5.49
N GLY A 261 -1.14 -45.94 -6.01
CA GLY A 261 -0.03 -45.77 -6.96
C GLY A 261 1.36 -46.10 -6.39
N HIS A 262 1.56 -45.97 -5.07
CA HIS A 262 2.81 -46.35 -4.40
C HIS A 262 2.88 -47.82 -3.95
N ARG A 263 1.77 -48.55 -3.92
CA ARG A 263 1.77 -50.00 -3.59
C ARG A 263 1.99 -50.92 -4.80
N CYS A 264 1.99 -50.37 -6.01
CA CYS A 264 2.20 -51.12 -7.26
C CYS A 264 3.57 -50.88 -7.91
N GLN A 265 4.52 -50.25 -7.20
CA GLN A 265 5.96 -50.25 -7.50
C GLN A 265 6.68 -51.04 -6.42
#